data_AF-A0A6B2G6J6-F1
#
_entry.id   AF-A0A6B2G6J6-F1
#
_cell.length_a   1.000
_cell.length_b   1.000
_cell.length_c   1.000
_cell.angle_alpha   90.00
_cell.angle_beta   90.00
_cell.angle_gamma   90.00
#
_symmetry.space_group_name_H-M   'P 1'
#
loop_
_entity.id
_entity.type
_entity.pdbx_description
1 polymer ?
#
loop_
_entity_poly.entity_id
_entity_poly.type
_entity_poly.pdbx_seq_one_letter_code
_entity_poly.pdbx_strand_id
1 'polypeptide(L)'
;MHCDNGKCNVVVQCSYSHDFPSCCYIIWNRKNGAESIIKGGCYSTSGEICESSCVAYEPINYQGRGEESNEKHIENKDTSYDYFCCCNHSLCNANFSFDANHIRYKRNPLSPNDRKNLFNSLYITAGLLILIVAIISILIFVVKERKHKKHQDHLSIPFLRRKSTSSKK
;
A
#
# COMPACT_ATOMS: atom_id res chain seq x y z
N MET A 1 -30.63 5.76 0.05
CA MET A 1 -31.34 4.82 0.95
C MET A 1 -30.39 4.35 2.04
N HIS A 2 -30.83 4.28 3.30
CA HIS A 2 -30.05 3.70 4.40
C HIS A 2 -30.60 2.35 4.79
N CYS A 3 -29.70 1.38 4.89
CA CYS A 3 -30.03 0.02 5.30
C CYS A 3 -29.09 -0.42 6.40
N ASP A 4 -29.64 -1.07 7.42
CA ASP A 4 -28.88 -1.71 8.48
C ASP A 4 -29.50 -3.07 8.80
N ASN A 5 -28.66 -4.11 8.84
CA ASN A 5 -29.08 -5.50 9.04
C ASN A 5 -30.26 -5.92 8.14
N GLY A 6 -30.17 -5.58 6.85
CA GLY A 6 -31.17 -5.92 5.82
C GLY A 6 -32.49 -5.16 5.89
N LYS A 7 -32.65 -4.18 6.79
CA LYS A 7 -33.83 -3.31 6.85
C LYS A 7 -33.52 -1.97 6.19
N CYS A 8 -34.22 -1.66 5.11
CA CYS A 8 -34.05 -0.43 4.33
C CYS A 8 -35.24 0.52 4.51
N ASN A 9 -35.41 1.05 5.71
CA ASN A 9 -36.65 1.76 6.07
C ASN A 9 -36.50 3.28 6.06
N VAL A 10 -35.30 3.80 5.80
CA VAL A 10 -34.99 5.22 5.99
C VAL A 10 -34.26 5.78 4.77
N VAL A 11 -34.74 6.91 4.29
CA VAL A 11 -34.00 7.74 3.34
C VAL A 11 -33.12 8.69 4.15
N VAL A 12 -31.80 8.59 3.95
CA VAL A 12 -30.82 9.47 4.59
C VAL A 12 -30.33 10.47 3.55
N GLN A 13 -30.30 11.74 3.94
CA GLN A 13 -29.69 12.82 3.17
C GLN A 13 -28.19 12.86 3.50
N CYS A 14 -27.36 12.75 2.46
CA CYS A 14 -25.92 12.78 2.63
C CYS A 14 -25.40 14.21 2.80
N SER A 15 -24.56 14.44 3.82
CA SER A 15 -23.93 15.73 4.04
C SER A 15 -22.90 16.01 2.93
N TYR A 16 -23.20 16.98 2.08
CA TYR A 16 -22.27 17.41 1.05
C TYR A 16 -21.19 18.32 1.64
N SER A 17 -19.92 17.93 1.48
CA SER A 17 -18.78 18.81 1.70
C SER A 17 -18.05 19.01 0.37
N HIS A 18 -17.61 20.23 0.08
CA HIS A 18 -16.83 20.52 -1.12
C HIS A 18 -15.53 19.69 -1.20
N ASP A 19 -14.97 19.33 -0.05
CA ASP A 19 -13.73 18.54 0.04
C ASP A 19 -13.98 17.03 -0.11
N PHE A 20 -15.23 16.58 0.05
CA PHE A 20 -15.59 15.17 0.05
C PHE A 20 -16.95 14.95 -0.61
N PRO A 21 -16.98 14.70 -1.94
CA PRO A 21 -18.23 14.40 -2.64
C PRO A 21 -18.87 13.17 -2.02
N SER A 22 -20.17 13.28 -1.75
CA SER A 22 -20.96 12.19 -1.16
C SER A 22 -21.61 11.36 -2.26
N CYS A 23 -21.44 10.04 -2.17
CA CYS A 23 -22.12 9.05 -2.99
C CYS A 23 -23.13 8.26 -2.16
N CYS A 24 -24.02 7.55 -2.82
CA CYS A 24 -24.74 6.44 -2.21
C CYS A 24 -23.91 5.15 -2.33
N TYR A 25 -24.04 4.23 -1.38
CA TYR A 25 -23.49 2.88 -1.48
C TYR A 25 -24.47 1.83 -1.00
N ILE A 26 -24.22 0.59 -1.40
CA ILE A 26 -24.88 -0.59 -0.86
C ILE A 26 -23.94 -1.78 -0.84
N ILE A 27 -24.10 -2.60 0.20
CA ILE A 27 -23.45 -3.89 0.38
C ILE A 27 -24.56 -4.93 0.48
N TRP A 28 -24.47 -5.96 -0.33
CA TRP A 28 -25.41 -7.07 -0.30
C TRP A 28 -24.66 -8.39 -0.39
N ASN A 29 -25.29 -9.42 0.16
CA ASN A 29 -24.86 -10.79 0.05
C ASN A 29 -25.67 -11.48 -1.05
N ARG A 30 -25.02 -12.33 -1.84
CA ARG A 30 -25.67 -13.28 -2.73
C ARG A 30 -25.29 -14.70 -2.33
N LYS A 31 -26.30 -15.53 -2.11
CA LYS A 31 -26.15 -16.97 -1.85
C LYS A 31 -27.23 -17.72 -2.60
N ASN A 32 -26.87 -18.72 -3.40
CA ASN A 32 -27.82 -19.50 -4.19
C ASN A 32 -28.75 -18.65 -5.09
N GLY A 33 -28.27 -17.52 -5.60
CA GLY A 33 -29.08 -16.61 -6.42
C GLY A 33 -30.04 -15.72 -5.64
N ALA A 34 -30.24 -15.95 -4.34
CA ALA A 34 -30.97 -15.03 -3.47
C ALA A 34 -30.05 -13.90 -3.02
N GLU A 35 -30.59 -12.69 -3.02
CA GLU A 35 -29.89 -11.47 -2.62
C GLU A 35 -30.46 -10.95 -1.31
N SER A 36 -29.58 -10.62 -0.37
CA SER A 36 -29.95 -10.01 0.91
C SER A 36 -29.08 -8.79 1.16
N ILE A 37 -29.72 -7.64 1.36
CA ILE A 37 -29.01 -6.41 1.69
C ILE A 37 -28.36 -6.55 3.06
N ILE A 38 -27.10 -6.18 3.19
CA ILE A 38 -26.38 -6.13 4.46
C ILE A 38 -26.47 -4.71 5.01
N LYS A 39 -26.02 -3.74 4.21
CA LYS A 39 -25.90 -2.33 4.63
C LYS A 39 -26.01 -1.40 3.43
N GLY A 40 -26.48 -0.18 3.66
CA GLY A 40 -26.49 0.87 2.64
C GLY A 40 -26.57 2.26 3.25
N GLY A 41 -26.19 3.28 2.50
CA GLY A 41 -26.24 4.66 2.99
C GLY A 41 -25.39 5.62 2.18
N CYS A 42 -24.82 6.59 2.87
CA CYS A 42 -23.91 7.59 2.31
C CYS A 42 -22.46 7.11 2.40
N TYR A 43 -21.72 7.25 1.31
CA TYR A 43 -20.31 6.92 1.20
C TYR A 43 -19.55 8.18 0.81
N SER A 44 -18.54 8.53 1.59
CA SER A 44 -17.70 9.70 1.36
C SER A 44 -16.30 9.21 1.06
N THR A 45 -15.75 9.61 -0.09
CA THR A 45 -14.47 9.11 -0.56
C THR A 45 -13.54 10.28 -0.86
N SER A 46 -12.27 10.17 -0.46
CA SER A 46 -11.22 11.08 -0.90
C SER A 46 -10.51 10.46 -2.12
N GLY A 47 -11.19 10.44 -3.26
CA GLY A 47 -10.58 10.12 -4.56
C GLY A 47 -11.14 8.92 -5.33
N GLU A 48 -12.15 8.23 -4.81
CA GLU A 48 -12.90 7.24 -5.58
C GLU A 48 -14.09 7.89 -6.29
N ILE A 49 -14.14 7.79 -7.61
CA ILE A 49 -15.27 8.27 -8.41
C ILE A 49 -16.32 7.17 -8.44
N CYS A 50 -17.48 7.45 -7.86
CA CYS A 50 -18.64 6.56 -7.93
C CYS A 50 -19.29 6.64 -9.32
N GLU A 51 -19.84 5.51 -9.79
CA GLU A 51 -20.50 5.44 -11.09
C GLU A 51 -21.90 6.10 -11.06
N SER A 52 -22.54 6.27 -12.22
CA SER A 52 -23.93 6.76 -12.25
C SER A 52 -24.92 5.71 -11.77
N SER A 53 -24.60 4.43 -11.94
CA SER A 53 -25.40 3.27 -11.57
C SER A 53 -24.66 2.38 -10.57
N CYS A 54 -25.40 1.68 -9.71
CA CYS A 54 -24.81 0.83 -8.69
C CYS A 54 -24.64 -0.60 -9.22
N VAL A 55 -23.50 -0.86 -9.87
CA VAL A 55 -23.17 -2.18 -10.42
C VAL A 55 -21.91 -2.69 -9.75
N ALA A 56 -21.99 -3.88 -9.16
CA ALA A 56 -20.82 -4.61 -8.71
C ALA A 56 -20.34 -5.54 -9.82
N TYR A 57 -19.02 -5.62 -9.97
CA TYR A 57 -18.37 -6.45 -10.98
C TYR A 57 -17.56 -7.58 -10.36
N GLU A 58 -17.17 -7.42 -9.10
CA GLU A 58 -16.45 -8.43 -8.35
C GLU A 58 -16.95 -8.52 -6.90
N PRO A 59 -16.96 -9.72 -6.31
CA PRO A 59 -17.21 -9.91 -4.88
C PRO A 59 -16.07 -9.33 -4.02
N ILE A 60 -16.42 -8.62 -2.94
CA ILE A 60 -15.44 -8.00 -2.02
C ILE A 60 -14.78 -9.00 -1.07
N ASN A 61 -15.39 -10.17 -0.87
CA ASN A 61 -14.92 -11.21 0.04
C ASN A 61 -14.22 -12.39 -0.68
N TYR A 62 -13.90 -12.23 -1.96
CA TYR A 62 -13.26 -13.28 -2.75
C TYR A 62 -11.76 -13.39 -2.45
N GLN A 63 -11.35 -14.56 -1.96
CA GLN A 63 -9.96 -14.88 -1.63
C GLN A 63 -9.24 -15.65 -2.75
N GLY A 64 -9.76 -15.67 -3.99
CA GLY A 64 -9.13 -16.37 -5.11
C GLY A 64 -7.75 -15.78 -5.42
N ARG A 65 -6.72 -16.55 -5.11
CA ARG A 65 -5.32 -16.22 -5.33
C ARG A 65 -4.92 -16.67 -6.74
N GLY A 66 -5.21 -15.88 -7.77
CA GLY A 66 -4.70 -16.11 -9.13
C GLY A 66 -5.63 -15.63 -10.25
N GLU A 67 -5.03 -15.30 -11.40
CA GLU A 67 -5.66 -14.87 -12.67
C GLU A 67 -6.55 -15.95 -13.34
N GLU A 68 -7.17 -16.85 -12.57
CA GLU A 68 -8.08 -17.84 -13.12
C GLU A 68 -9.50 -17.28 -13.12
N SER A 69 -10.03 -17.08 -14.33
CA SER A 69 -11.30 -16.40 -14.65
C SER A 69 -12.37 -16.49 -13.56
N ASN A 70 -12.76 -15.32 -13.05
CA ASN A 70 -13.83 -15.10 -12.07
C ASN A 70 -15.18 -15.77 -12.46
N GLU A 71 -15.41 -16.08 -13.74
CA GLU A 71 -16.68 -16.65 -14.20
C GLU A 71 -16.97 -18.05 -13.63
N LYS A 72 -15.97 -18.94 -13.53
CA LYS A 72 -16.24 -20.34 -13.14
C LYS A 72 -16.38 -20.56 -11.64
N HIS A 73 -15.85 -19.65 -10.80
CA HIS A 73 -15.92 -19.80 -9.35
C HIS A 73 -17.19 -19.20 -8.73
N ILE A 74 -17.79 -18.19 -9.38
CA ILE A 74 -18.98 -17.49 -8.84
C ILE A 74 -20.26 -18.35 -8.98
N GLU A 75 -20.25 -19.40 -9.80
CA GLU A 75 -21.36 -20.34 -9.91
C GLU A 75 -21.42 -21.41 -8.80
N ASN A 76 -20.45 -21.42 -7.87
CA ASN A 76 -20.47 -22.40 -6.80
C ASN A 76 -21.58 -22.07 -5.79
N LYS A 77 -22.72 -22.74 -5.95
CA LYS A 77 -24.00 -22.48 -5.26
C LYS A 77 -23.88 -22.37 -3.73
N ASP A 78 -22.98 -23.14 -3.14
CA ASP A 78 -22.80 -23.16 -1.68
C ASP A 78 -22.00 -21.98 -1.12
N THR A 79 -21.33 -21.21 -1.99
CA THR A 79 -20.53 -20.06 -1.57
C THR A 79 -21.37 -18.80 -1.46
N SER A 80 -21.13 -18.03 -0.40
CA SER A 80 -21.81 -16.77 -0.13
C SER A 80 -20.85 -15.63 -0.44
N TYR A 81 -21.24 -14.77 -1.37
CA TYR A 81 -20.42 -13.66 -1.84
C TYR A 81 -21.03 -12.32 -1.44
N ASP A 82 -20.18 -11.45 -0.91
CA ASP A 82 -20.55 -10.08 -0.61
C ASP A 82 -20.15 -9.20 -1.78
N TYR A 83 -21.01 -8.25 -2.13
CA TYR A 83 -20.80 -7.31 -3.21
C TYR A 83 -20.93 -5.89 -2.70
N PHE A 84 -20.23 -4.97 -3.35
CA PHE A 84 -20.25 -3.55 -3.06
C PHE A 84 -20.38 -2.75 -4.35
N CYS A 85 -21.23 -1.74 -4.33
CA CYS A 85 -21.24 -0.70 -5.35
C CYS A 85 -21.49 0.66 -4.72
N CYS A 86 -21.00 1.70 -5.41
CA CYS A 86 -21.25 3.08 -5.07
C CYS A 86 -21.71 3.85 -6.31
N CYS A 87 -22.59 4.83 -6.11
CA CYS A 87 -23.14 5.64 -7.19
C CYS A 87 -23.45 7.07 -6.77
N ASN A 88 -23.47 8.01 -7.71
CA ASN A 88 -23.45 9.45 -7.42
C ASN A 88 -24.82 10.17 -7.52
N HIS A 89 -25.90 9.47 -7.87
CA HIS A 89 -27.25 10.06 -7.92
C HIS A 89 -28.06 9.82 -6.63
N SER A 90 -29.07 10.65 -6.40
CA SER A 90 -29.98 10.46 -5.26
C SER A 90 -30.68 9.09 -5.38
N LEU A 91 -30.65 8.31 -4.30
CA LEU A 91 -31.28 6.99 -4.20
C LEU A 91 -30.83 5.97 -5.27
N CYS A 92 -29.71 6.20 -5.95
CA CYS A 92 -29.22 5.27 -6.97
C CYS A 92 -28.88 3.87 -6.42
N ASN A 93 -28.61 3.78 -5.11
CA ASN A 93 -28.36 2.51 -4.42
C ASN A 93 -29.61 1.65 -4.17
N ALA A 94 -30.80 2.13 -4.56
CA ALA A 94 -32.03 1.33 -4.53
C ALA A 94 -32.06 0.26 -5.63
N ASN A 95 -31.43 0.55 -6.78
CA ASN A 95 -31.33 -0.36 -7.91
C ASN A 95 -29.87 -0.81 -8.03
N PHE A 96 -29.53 -1.91 -7.38
CA PHE A 96 -28.21 -2.52 -7.46
C PHE A 96 -28.24 -3.78 -8.32
N SER A 97 -27.10 -4.11 -8.91
CA SER A 97 -26.97 -5.31 -9.73
C SER A 97 -25.54 -5.84 -9.71
N PHE A 98 -25.39 -7.10 -10.11
CA PHE A 98 -24.10 -7.74 -10.34
C PHE A 98 -23.96 -8.09 -11.82
N ASP A 99 -22.88 -7.62 -12.45
CA ASP A 99 -22.53 -7.92 -13.84
C ASP A 99 -21.15 -8.57 -13.91
N ALA A 100 -21.12 -9.91 -14.07
CA ALA A 100 -19.89 -10.68 -14.23
C ALA A 100 -19.23 -10.48 -15.60
N ASN A 101 -19.99 -10.04 -16.61
CA ASN A 101 -19.55 -9.97 -18.00
C ASN A 101 -18.85 -8.65 -18.32
N HIS A 102 -18.86 -7.70 -17.39
CA HIS A 102 -18.21 -6.42 -17.62
C HIS A 102 -16.69 -6.56 -17.51
N ILE A 103 -16.01 -6.48 -18.66
CA ILE A 103 -14.56 -6.35 -18.73
C ILE A 103 -14.22 -4.95 -18.20
N ARG A 104 -14.05 -4.80 -16.89
CA ARG A 104 -13.38 -3.61 -16.38
C ARG A 104 -11.97 -3.59 -16.97
N TYR A 105 -11.65 -2.55 -17.74
CA TYR A 105 -10.27 -2.09 -17.86
C TYR A 105 -9.83 -1.71 -16.45
N LYS A 106 -9.26 -2.70 -15.75
CA LYS A 106 -8.79 -2.61 -14.39
C LYS A 106 -7.75 -1.48 -14.35
N ARG A 107 -8.15 -0.27 -13.95
CA ARG A 107 -7.17 0.61 -13.29
C ARG A 107 -6.91 -0.07 -11.98
N ASN A 108 -5.92 -0.97 -11.95
CA ASN A 108 -5.50 -1.70 -10.77
C ASN A 108 -5.51 -0.77 -9.56
N PRO A 109 -6.51 -0.87 -8.64
CA PRO A 109 -6.27 -0.34 -7.33
C PRO A 109 -5.15 -1.21 -6.78
N LEU A 110 -3.98 -0.59 -6.54
CA LEU A 110 -2.83 -1.26 -5.93
C LEU A 110 -3.34 -2.07 -4.74
N SER A 111 -3.15 -3.39 -4.79
CA SER A 111 -3.61 -4.28 -3.73
C SER A 111 -3.08 -3.76 -2.39
N PRO A 112 -3.83 -3.86 -1.27
CA PRO A 112 -3.27 -3.53 0.05
C PRO A 112 -1.99 -4.32 0.36
N ASN A 113 -1.77 -5.48 -0.29
CA ASN A 113 -0.49 -6.18 -0.28
C ASN A 113 0.59 -5.48 -1.12
N ASP A 114 0.24 -4.90 -2.26
CA ASP A 114 1.19 -4.11 -3.07
C ASP A 114 1.62 -2.84 -2.34
N ARG A 115 0.73 -2.22 -1.55
CA ARG A 115 1.09 -1.07 -0.70
C ARG A 115 2.11 -1.45 0.37
N LYS A 116 1.92 -2.57 1.08
CA LYS A 116 2.90 -3.10 2.04
C LYS A 116 4.22 -3.48 1.37
N ASN A 117 4.15 -4.09 0.18
CA ASN A 117 5.34 -4.44 -0.61
C ASN A 117 6.08 -3.19 -1.11
N LEU A 118 5.37 -2.11 -1.45
CA LEU A 118 5.95 -0.82 -1.82
C LEU A 118 6.73 -0.22 -0.64
N PHE A 119 6.13 -0.18 0.55
CA PHE A 119 6.83 0.31 1.74
C PHE A 119 8.02 -0.57 2.11
N ASN A 120 7.87 -1.89 2.09
CA ASN A 120 9.00 -2.81 2.31
C ASN A 120 10.12 -2.63 1.29
N SER A 121 9.79 -2.49 0.00
CA SER A 121 10.76 -2.21 -1.06
C SER A 121 11.49 -0.88 -0.80
N LEU A 122 10.76 0.16 -0.39
CA LEU A 122 11.31 1.47 -0.09
C LEU A 122 12.26 1.43 1.12
N TYR A 123 11.89 0.68 2.18
CA TYR A 123 12.74 0.46 3.36
C TYR A 123 14.02 -0.32 3.03
N ILE A 124 13.91 -1.39 2.23
CA ILE A 124 15.07 -2.18 1.79
C ILE A 124 16.02 -1.31 0.95
N THR A 125 15.47 -0.53 0.01
CA THR A 125 16.26 0.34 -0.86
C THR A 125 16.94 1.45 -0.06
N ALA A 126 16.24 2.09 0.87
CA ALA A 126 16.83 3.09 1.78
C ALA A 126 17.93 2.48 2.66
N GLY A 127 17.71 1.28 3.21
CA GLY A 127 18.69 0.57 4.01
C GLY A 127 19.99 0.25 3.24
N LEU A 128 19.87 -0.19 1.99
CA LEU A 128 21.03 -0.45 1.12
C LEU A 128 21.81 0.82 0.81
N LEU A 129 21.13 1.95 0.55
CA LEU A 129 21.80 3.23 0.32
C LEU A 129 22.61 3.70 1.53
N ILE A 130 22.04 3.59 2.74
CA ILE A 130 22.74 3.93 3.98
C ILE A 130 23.98 3.04 4.18
N LEU A 131 23.86 1.74 3.90
CA LEU A 131 24.98 0.79 3.99
C LEU A 131 26.12 1.17 3.03
N ILE A 132 25.80 1.53 1.79
CA ILE A 132 26.79 1.95 0.78
C ILE A 132 27.54 3.20 1.26
N VAL A 133 26.82 4.20 1.78
CA VAL A 133 27.43 5.43 2.32
C VAL A 133 28.36 5.12 3.50
N ALA A 134 27.96 4.21 4.39
CA ALA A 134 28.80 3.79 5.51
C ALA A 134 30.09 3.11 5.04
N ILE A 135 30.01 2.20 4.05
CA ILE A 135 31.18 1.51 3.48
C ILE A 135 32.15 2.52 2.86
N ILE A 136 31.65 3.46 2.04
CA ILE A 136 32.48 4.50 1.42
C ILE A 136 33.17 5.35 2.49
N SER A 137 32.45 5.71 3.56
CA SER A 137 33.00 6.51 4.65
C SER A 137 34.13 5.78 5.40
N ILE A 138 33.97 4.48 5.65
CA ILE A 138 35.01 3.63 6.25
C ILE A 138 36.24 3.54 5.33
N LEU A 139 36.03 3.35 4.02
CA LEU A 139 37.13 3.30 3.05
C LEU A 139 37.93 4.60 3.03
N ILE A 140 37.24 5.75 3.01
CA ILE A 140 37.90 7.07 3.09
C ILE A 140 38.69 7.21 4.39
N PHE A 141 38.10 6.81 5.53
CA PHE A 141 38.75 6.87 6.84
C PHE A 141 40.04 6.02 6.86
N VAL A 142 39.98 4.77 6.40
CA VAL A 142 41.14 3.86 6.35
C VAL A 142 42.22 4.38 5.40
N VAL A 143 41.85 4.92 4.23
CA VAL A 143 42.83 5.51 3.29
C VAL A 143 43.50 6.73 3.90
N LYS A 144 42.75 7.58 4.60
CA LYS A 144 43.28 8.76 5.29
C LYS A 144 44.25 8.37 6.42
N GLU A 145 43.86 7.43 7.27
CA GLU A 145 44.71 6.85 8.33
C GLU A 145 46.02 6.27 7.77
N ARG A 146 45.94 5.48 6.68
CA ARG A 146 47.14 4.90 6.05
C ARG A 146 48.07 5.95 5.44
N LYS A 147 47.54 7.06 4.91
CA LYS A 147 48.37 8.18 4.43
C LYS A 147 49.08 8.92 5.57
N HIS A 148 48.43 9.11 6.72
CA HIS A 148 49.06 9.74 7.87
C HIS A 148 50.18 8.88 8.47
N LYS A 149 50.01 7.55 8.56
CA LYS A 149 51.07 6.65 9.05
C LYS A 149 52.30 6.66 8.14
N LYS A 150 52.12 6.63 6.81
CA LYS A 150 53.24 6.71 5.85
C LYS A 150 54.03 8.02 5.91
N HIS A 151 53.40 9.14 6.29
CA HIS A 151 54.10 10.42 6.46
C HIS A 151 54.89 10.48 7.78
N GLN A 152 54.47 9.74 8.80
CA GLN A 152 55.11 9.72 10.11
C GLN A 152 56.38 8.84 10.13
N ASP A 153 56.42 7.76 9.35
CA ASP A 153 57.58 6.87 9.23
C ASP A 153 58.78 7.53 8.48
N HIS A 154 58.55 8.61 7.74
CA HIS A 154 59.63 9.39 7.10
C HIS A 154 60.23 10.49 7.98
N LEU A 155 59.68 10.74 9.20
CA LEU A 155 60.15 11.82 10.10
C LEU A 155 60.94 11.35 11.32
N SER A 156 61.18 10.06 11.52
CA SER A 156 62.09 9.58 12.57
C SER A 156 63.55 9.70 12.13
N ILE A 157 64.12 10.92 12.23
CA ILE A 157 65.56 11.15 12.12
C ILE A 157 66.24 10.64 13.41
N PRO A 158 67.23 9.73 13.34
CA PRO A 158 67.98 9.28 14.50
C PRO A 158 69.02 10.34 14.91
N PHE A 159 68.66 11.27 15.78
CA PHE A 159 69.62 12.19 16.38
C PHE A 159 70.47 11.48 17.46
N LEU A 160 71.59 10.95 17.00
CA LEU A 160 72.92 10.96 17.62
C LEU A 160 72.99 10.80 19.16
N ARG A 161 73.14 9.54 19.58
CA ARG A 161 73.67 9.14 20.89
C ARG A 161 75.14 9.58 21.02
N ARG A 162 75.39 10.80 21.51
CA ARG A 162 76.74 11.31 21.80
C ARG A 162 77.28 10.65 23.07
N LYS A 163 78.19 9.68 22.93
CA LYS A 163 79.03 9.17 24.03
C LYS A 163 80.00 10.28 24.44
N SER A 164 79.85 10.79 25.66
CA SER A 164 80.87 11.63 26.33
C SER A 164 82.00 10.72 26.81
N THR A 165 83.14 10.75 26.13
CA THR A 165 84.39 10.15 26.61
C THR A 165 85.11 11.13 27.52
N SER A 166 85.30 10.69 28.76
CA SER A 166 86.20 11.22 29.77
C SER A 166 87.60 11.49 29.22
N SER A 167 88.14 12.67 29.47
CA SER A 167 89.59 12.91 29.44
C SER A 167 90.00 13.54 30.78
N LYS A 168 90.64 12.73 31.63
CA LYS A 168 91.44 13.17 32.76
C LYS A 168 92.90 13.18 32.30
N LYS A 169 93.55 14.33 32.37
CA LYS A 169 94.97 14.47 32.69
C LYS A 169 95.19 15.84 33.30
#